data_AF-A0A9X4IGY8-F1
#
_entry.id   AF-A0A9X4IGY8-F1
#
_cell.length_a   1.000
_cell.length_b   1.000
_cell.length_c   1.000
_cell.angle_alpha   90.00
_cell.angle_beta   90.00
_cell.angle_gamma   90.00
#
_symmetry.space_group_name_H-M   'P 1'
#
loop_
_entity.id
_entity.type
_entity.pdbx_description
1 polymer ?
#
loop_
_entity_poly.entity_id
_entity_poly.type
_entity_poly.pdbx_seq_one_letter_code
_entity_poly.pdbx_strand_id
1 'polypeptide(L)'
;MSVGSKAPQSGTATNQHASADLDGQGPGRWLVSLGLVLGLHALALPWLMSRADQAPPPPPAALQLDLPPPPAPAPPEPPKPEPPKPEPPKPVPPKPTPPKPVVVRPVTPPLPAPPVPSPVAAPTPQPPAPSSAPVQSEAPAVQNPPAPPAPALKGPDTFEGRLLAQLYKYKRYPAAARTRHQTGTAMLRFTMDRSGHVLSASLERSSGASALDEETLALVRRAEPLPAMPDEMPGATLELVVPVEFSLN
;
A
#
# COMPACT_ATOMS: atom_id res chain seq x y z
N MET A 1 -101.96 -2.26 -4.03
CA MET A 1 -101.52 -1.30 -5.06
C MET A 1 -100.02 -1.39 -5.19
N SER A 2 -99.53 -1.67 -6.40
CA SER A 2 -98.12 -1.81 -6.79
C SER A 2 -97.34 -0.51 -6.73
N VAL A 3 -96.07 -0.60 -6.31
CA VAL A 3 -94.87 -0.01 -6.94
C VAL A 3 -93.65 -0.65 -6.25
N GLY A 4 -92.58 -1.14 -6.87
CA GLY A 4 -92.04 -0.91 -8.20
C GLY A 4 -90.65 -0.27 -8.11
N SER A 5 -89.60 -1.09 -8.24
CA SER A 5 -88.23 -0.76 -8.69
C SER A 5 -87.25 -0.04 -7.73
N LYS A 6 -86.05 -0.63 -7.52
CA LYS A 6 -84.80 -0.29 -8.25
C LYS A 6 -83.51 -0.68 -7.48
N ALA A 7 -82.90 -1.79 -7.91
CA ALA A 7 -81.47 -1.97 -8.28
C ALA A 7 -80.34 -1.68 -7.24
N PRO A 8 -79.05 -2.04 -7.52
CA PRO A 8 -78.31 -3.01 -6.72
C PRO A 8 -77.00 -2.48 -6.10
N GLN A 9 -76.43 -3.36 -5.28
CA GLN A 9 -75.17 -3.23 -4.54
C GLN A 9 -73.92 -3.34 -5.42
N SER A 10 -72.81 -2.91 -4.81
CA SER A 10 -71.41 -3.29 -5.06
C SER A 10 -70.61 -2.39 -5.99
N GLY A 11 -69.93 -1.42 -5.37
CA GLY A 11 -68.75 -0.78 -5.93
C GLY A 11 -67.55 -1.73 -5.88
N THR A 12 -66.99 -2.02 -7.04
CA THR A 12 -65.63 -2.56 -7.19
C THR A 12 -64.88 -1.62 -8.12
N ALA A 13 -63.78 -1.08 -7.61
CA ALA A 13 -62.84 -0.27 -8.34
C ALA A 13 -62.21 -1.09 -9.48
N THR A 14 -62.41 -0.65 -10.71
CA THR A 14 -61.68 -1.13 -11.89
C THR A 14 -61.11 0.10 -12.57
N ASN A 15 -59.84 0.39 -12.26
CA ASN A 15 -59.06 1.45 -12.88
C ASN A 15 -58.52 0.91 -14.22
N GLN A 16 -59.23 1.21 -15.31
CA GLN A 16 -58.76 0.97 -16.67
C GLN A 16 -58.32 2.29 -17.30
N HIS A 17 -57.02 2.44 -17.49
CA HIS A 17 -56.44 3.23 -18.58
C HIS A 17 -54.98 2.79 -18.80
N ALA A 18 -54.56 2.84 -20.07
CA ALA A 18 -53.24 2.52 -20.60
C ALA A 18 -52.97 1.05 -20.98
N SER A 19 -53.80 0.50 -21.88
CA SER A 19 -53.29 -0.40 -22.92
C SER A 19 -52.63 0.48 -23.98
N ALA A 20 -51.31 0.62 -23.94
CA ALA A 20 -50.53 1.25 -24.99
C ALA A 20 -50.13 0.17 -26.00
N ASP A 21 -50.59 0.37 -27.23
CA ASP A 21 -50.05 -0.16 -28.48
C ASP A 21 -48.54 -0.47 -28.45
N LEU A 22 -48.20 -1.71 -28.85
CA LEU A 22 -46.92 -2.04 -29.46
C LEU A 22 -47.16 -3.02 -30.61
N ASP A 23 -47.78 -2.50 -31.67
CA ASP A 23 -47.78 -3.10 -33.00
C ASP A 23 -46.40 -2.91 -33.67
N GLY A 24 -45.84 -3.97 -34.26
CA GLY A 24 -44.83 -3.87 -35.32
C GLY A 24 -43.35 -4.17 -35.00
N GLN A 25 -42.98 -5.42 -34.70
CA GLN A 25 -41.60 -5.91 -34.90
C GLN A 25 -41.58 -7.32 -35.52
N GLY A 26 -41.34 -7.39 -36.83
CA GLY A 26 -41.26 -8.66 -37.57
C GLY A 26 -40.00 -9.51 -37.27
N PRO A 27 -39.98 -10.78 -37.72
CA PRO A 27 -38.95 -11.78 -37.40
C PRO A 27 -37.52 -11.45 -37.89
N GLY A 28 -37.35 -10.41 -38.71
CA GLY A 28 -36.05 -10.00 -39.26
C GLY A 28 -35.05 -9.48 -38.21
N ARG A 29 -35.52 -8.94 -37.08
CA ARG A 29 -34.62 -8.38 -36.04
C ARG A 29 -33.90 -9.45 -35.23
N TRP A 30 -34.53 -10.63 -35.08
CA TRP A 30 -33.91 -11.79 -34.43
C TRP A 30 -32.81 -12.40 -35.29
N LEU A 31 -33.00 -12.42 -36.62
CA LEU A 31 -32.00 -12.94 -37.55
C LEU A 31 -30.76 -12.02 -37.66
N VAL A 32 -30.95 -10.70 -37.63
CA VAL A 32 -29.82 -9.74 -37.62
C VAL A 32 -29.02 -9.85 -36.31
N SER A 33 -29.71 -10.01 -35.18
CA SER A 33 -29.05 -10.16 -33.87
C SER A 33 -28.27 -11.47 -33.78
N LEU A 34 -28.82 -12.58 -34.29
CA LEU A 34 -28.13 -13.87 -34.34
C LEU A 34 -26.91 -13.83 -35.27
N GLY A 35 -27.02 -13.17 -36.42
CA GLY A 35 -25.91 -12.98 -37.36
C GLY A 35 -24.75 -12.17 -36.77
N LEU A 36 -25.03 -11.12 -36.00
CA LEU A 36 -24.00 -10.30 -35.36
C LEU A 36 -23.23 -11.10 -34.30
N VAL A 37 -23.94 -11.90 -33.50
CA VAL A 37 -23.31 -12.74 -32.46
C VAL A 37 -22.44 -13.82 -33.09
N LEU A 38 -22.92 -14.52 -34.13
CA LEU A 38 -22.11 -15.50 -34.85
C LEU A 38 -20.89 -14.86 -35.51
N GLY A 39 -21.05 -13.68 -36.12
CA GLY A 39 -19.95 -12.93 -36.73
C GLY A 39 -18.87 -12.52 -35.72
N LEU A 40 -19.27 -12.08 -34.52
CA LEU A 40 -18.34 -11.74 -33.44
C LEU A 40 -17.55 -12.99 -32.99
N HIS A 41 -18.22 -14.14 -32.86
CA HIS A 41 -17.55 -15.39 -32.48
C HIS A 41 -16.62 -15.93 -33.58
N ALA A 42 -17.02 -15.80 -34.85
CA ALA A 42 -16.20 -16.21 -35.99
C ALA A 42 -14.90 -15.40 -36.13
N LEU A 43 -14.86 -14.16 -35.59
CA LEU A 43 -13.66 -13.33 -35.55
C LEU A 43 -12.84 -13.51 -34.26
N ALA A 44 -13.49 -13.76 -33.12
CA ALA A 44 -12.81 -13.89 -31.83
C ALA A 44 -12.01 -15.20 -31.69
N LEU A 45 -12.52 -16.32 -32.21
CA LEU A 45 -11.87 -17.63 -32.12
C LEU A 45 -10.51 -17.70 -32.85
N PRO A 46 -10.38 -17.26 -34.12
CA PRO A 46 -9.08 -17.25 -34.80
C PRO A 46 -8.09 -16.24 -34.18
N TRP A 47 -8.56 -15.10 -33.65
CA TRP A 47 -7.70 -14.14 -32.96
C TRP A 47 -7.13 -14.69 -31.65
N LEU A 48 -7.89 -15.50 -30.93
CA LEU A 48 -7.43 -16.17 -29.71
C LEU A 48 -6.46 -17.31 -30.01
N MET A 49 -6.71 -18.11 -31.05
CA MET A 49 -5.78 -19.16 -31.49
C MET A 49 -4.48 -18.60 -32.06
N SER A 50 -4.52 -17.45 -32.74
CA SER A 50 -3.31 -16.79 -33.27
C SER A 50 -2.41 -16.21 -32.15
N ARG A 51 -2.93 -16.02 -30.93
CA ARG A 51 -2.10 -15.72 -29.74
C ARG A 51 -1.44 -16.95 -29.13
N ALA A 52 -2.02 -18.14 -29.28
CA ALA A 52 -1.46 -19.38 -28.75
C ALA A 52 -0.27 -19.90 -29.57
N ASP A 53 -0.20 -19.53 -30.86
CA ASP A 53 0.90 -19.92 -31.77
C ASP A 53 2.12 -18.98 -31.67
N GLN A 54 2.03 -17.89 -30.90
CA GLN A 54 3.19 -17.07 -30.59
C GLN A 54 4.08 -17.81 -29.59
N ALA A 55 5.03 -18.58 -30.12
CA ALA A 55 6.11 -19.15 -29.33
C ALA A 55 6.82 -18.02 -28.55
N PRO A 56 7.12 -18.21 -27.25
CA PRO A 56 7.88 -17.24 -26.49
C PRO A 56 9.22 -16.99 -27.19
N PRO A 57 9.73 -15.74 -27.20
CA PRO A 57 11.02 -15.45 -27.82
C PRO A 57 12.09 -16.36 -27.21
N PRO A 58 13.01 -16.91 -28.02
CA PRO A 58 14.08 -17.74 -27.47
C PRO A 58 14.83 -16.93 -26.41
N PRO A 59 15.23 -17.55 -25.29
CA PRO A 59 16.08 -16.88 -24.32
C PRO A 59 17.35 -16.40 -25.04
N PRO A 60 17.87 -15.20 -24.70
CA PRO A 60 19.11 -14.72 -25.29
C PRO A 60 20.17 -15.79 -25.08
N ALA A 61 20.81 -16.21 -26.17
CA ALA A 61 21.90 -17.18 -26.13
C ALA A 61 22.86 -16.73 -25.03
N ALA A 62 23.04 -17.58 -24.02
CA ALA A 62 24.00 -17.36 -22.96
C ALA A 62 25.34 -17.13 -23.65
N LEU A 63 25.76 -15.86 -23.71
CA LEU A 63 27.10 -15.48 -24.07
C LEU A 63 27.95 -16.11 -22.97
N GLN A 64 28.48 -17.30 -23.21
CA GLN A 64 29.48 -17.91 -22.34
C GLN A 64 30.66 -16.96 -22.40
N LEU A 65 30.71 -16.07 -21.41
CA LEU A 65 31.86 -15.24 -21.17
C LEU A 65 32.92 -16.21 -20.69
N ASP A 66 33.80 -16.60 -21.61
CA ASP A 66 34.99 -17.39 -21.35
C ASP A 66 35.89 -16.54 -20.44
N LEU A 67 35.61 -16.62 -19.13
CA LEU A 67 36.35 -15.91 -18.11
C LEU A 67 37.71 -16.60 -18.01
N PRO A 68 38.84 -15.88 -18.17
CA PRO A 68 40.14 -16.48 -17.89
C PRO A 68 40.16 -16.98 -16.45
N PRO A 69 40.82 -18.12 -16.17
CA PRO A 69 40.88 -18.66 -14.82
C PRO A 69 41.44 -17.59 -13.87
N PRO A 70 40.91 -17.48 -12.64
CA PRO A 70 41.36 -16.48 -11.70
C PRO A 70 42.86 -16.66 -11.43
N PRO A 71 43.62 -15.57 -11.28
CA PRO A 71 45.03 -15.65 -10.95
C PRO A 71 45.21 -16.41 -9.63
N ALA A 72 46.19 -17.32 -9.61
CA ALA A 72 46.50 -18.12 -8.44
C ALA A 72 46.75 -17.23 -7.20
N PRO A 73 46.37 -17.67 -5.99
CA PRO A 73 46.58 -16.89 -4.77
C PRO A 73 48.07 -16.58 -4.60
N ALA A 74 48.37 -15.31 -4.32
CA ALA A 74 49.73 -14.85 -4.05
C ALA A 74 50.32 -15.60 -2.84
N PRO A 75 51.64 -15.85 -2.82
CA PRO A 75 52.31 -16.46 -1.68
C PRO A 75 52.04 -15.68 -0.38
N PRO A 76 51.90 -16.35 0.77
CA PRO A 76 51.66 -15.67 2.03
C PRO A 76 52.83 -14.75 2.38
N GLU A 77 52.52 -13.52 2.78
CA GLU A 77 53.50 -12.55 3.25
C GLU A 77 54.20 -13.04 4.53
N PRO A 78 55.51 -12.76 4.69
CA PRO A 78 56.23 -13.12 5.91
C PRO A 78 55.67 -12.36 7.13
N PRO A 79 55.72 -12.97 8.33
CA PRO A 79 55.13 -12.39 9.52
C PRO A 79 55.86 -11.10 9.91
N LYS A 80 55.06 -10.05 10.16
CA LYS A 80 55.52 -8.75 10.65
C LYS A 80 55.97 -8.87 12.13
N PRO A 81 57.07 -8.22 12.56
CA PRO A 81 57.52 -8.29 13.95
C PRO A 81 56.50 -7.69 14.92
N GLU A 82 56.25 -8.37 16.04
CA GLU A 82 55.37 -7.87 17.11
C GLU A 82 55.95 -6.63 17.81
N PRO A 83 55.10 -5.64 18.17
CA PRO A 83 55.50 -4.50 18.98
C PRO A 83 55.73 -4.89 20.46
N PRO A 84 56.62 -4.19 21.18
CA PRO A 84 56.92 -4.52 22.57
C PRO A 84 55.75 -4.17 23.51
N LYS A 85 55.54 -5.04 24.50
CA LYS A 85 54.47 -4.95 25.50
C LYS A 85 54.68 -3.76 26.45
N PRO A 86 53.65 -2.95 26.79
CA PRO A 86 53.79 -1.84 27.74
C PRO A 86 53.94 -2.32 29.19
N GLU A 87 54.82 -1.67 29.95
CA GLU A 87 54.98 -1.84 31.41
C GLU A 87 53.83 -1.18 32.21
N PRO A 88 53.51 -1.68 33.42
CA PRO A 88 52.42 -1.17 34.24
C PRO A 88 52.77 0.14 34.99
N PRO A 89 51.78 1.02 35.25
CA PRO A 89 52.01 2.31 35.90
C PRO A 89 52.13 2.21 37.43
N LYS A 90 53.01 3.04 38.01
CA LYS A 90 53.17 3.22 39.47
C LYS A 90 52.10 4.14 40.08
N PRO A 91 51.74 3.99 41.38
CA PRO A 91 50.69 4.77 42.02
C PRO A 91 51.19 6.12 42.56
N VAL A 92 50.32 7.15 42.54
CA VAL A 92 50.60 8.50 43.10
C VAL A 92 49.70 8.74 44.33
N PRO A 93 50.21 9.29 45.46
CA PRO A 93 49.42 9.57 46.66
C PRO A 93 48.72 10.95 46.63
N PRO A 94 47.66 11.19 47.44
CA PRO A 94 46.89 12.43 47.40
C PRO A 94 47.32 13.46 48.47
N LYS A 95 47.12 14.76 48.19
CA LYS A 95 47.17 15.85 49.19
C LYS A 95 46.34 17.09 48.74
N PRO A 96 46.04 18.08 49.63
CA PRO A 96 44.68 18.53 49.92
C PRO A 96 44.40 20.02 49.59
N THR A 97 43.12 20.43 49.62
CA THR A 97 42.59 21.82 49.63
C THR A 97 42.77 22.50 51.01
N PRO A 98 42.56 23.83 51.29
CA PRO A 98 41.74 24.92 50.66
C PRO A 98 42.45 26.33 50.70
N PRO A 99 41.84 27.56 50.85
CA PRO A 99 40.60 28.25 50.38
C PRO A 99 40.83 29.63 49.64
N LYS A 100 39.74 30.30 49.19
CA LYS A 100 39.60 31.72 48.69
C LYS A 100 39.45 32.74 49.89
N PRO A 101 39.24 34.11 49.81
CA PRO A 101 38.87 35.06 48.71
C PRO A 101 39.39 36.56 48.81
N VAL A 102 38.91 37.45 47.89
CA VAL A 102 38.56 38.92 48.00
C VAL A 102 39.44 40.06 47.37
N VAL A 103 38.93 40.67 46.27
CA VAL A 103 38.66 42.12 45.90
C VAL A 103 39.81 43.19 46.00
N VAL A 104 40.07 44.10 45.03
CA VAL A 104 39.45 45.44 44.73
C VAL A 104 39.79 45.97 43.30
N ARG A 105 38.83 46.74 42.73
CA ARG A 105 38.60 47.33 41.38
C ARG A 105 39.42 48.66 41.08
N PRO A 106 39.05 49.56 40.12
CA PRO A 106 38.93 49.48 38.64
C PRO A 106 39.55 50.71 37.87
N VAL A 107 39.82 50.60 36.55
CA VAL A 107 39.90 51.76 35.61
C VAL A 107 39.33 51.41 34.21
N THR A 108 38.13 51.95 33.95
CA THR A 108 37.44 52.39 32.70
C THR A 108 37.18 51.52 31.42
N PRO A 109 36.06 51.79 30.67
CA PRO A 109 35.42 51.00 29.59
C PRO A 109 35.70 51.58 28.16
N PRO A 110 35.15 51.15 26.97
CA PRO A 110 33.87 50.46 26.72
C PRO A 110 33.82 49.29 25.70
N LEU A 111 32.68 48.60 25.75
CA LEU A 111 32.23 47.40 25.03
C LEU A 111 31.97 47.65 23.53
N PRO A 112 32.14 46.63 22.66
CA PRO A 112 30.97 46.16 21.91
C PRO A 112 30.86 44.62 21.75
N ALA A 113 29.62 44.16 21.96
CA ALA A 113 28.82 43.11 21.29
C ALA A 113 29.35 41.67 21.03
N PRO A 114 28.48 40.65 21.18
CA PRO A 114 28.82 39.22 21.10
C PRO A 114 29.18 38.74 19.68
N PRO A 115 29.95 37.64 19.54
CA PRO A 115 30.16 37.00 18.25
C PRO A 115 28.84 36.43 17.73
N VAL A 116 28.43 36.89 16.56
CA VAL A 116 27.34 36.36 15.76
C VAL A 116 27.61 34.89 15.38
N PRO A 117 26.57 34.02 15.40
CA PRO A 117 26.65 32.72 14.75
C PRO A 117 26.86 32.90 13.24
N SER A 118 27.78 32.13 12.68
CA SER A 118 28.08 32.13 11.25
C SER A 118 26.85 31.76 10.42
N PRO A 119 26.75 32.27 9.17
CA PRO A 119 25.50 32.33 8.43
C PRO A 119 24.97 30.96 8.00
N VAL A 120 23.66 30.82 8.16
CA VAL A 120 22.83 29.85 7.45
C VAL A 120 22.98 30.12 5.95
N ALA A 121 23.67 29.24 5.23
CA ALA A 121 23.51 29.16 3.80
C ALA A 121 22.15 28.50 3.53
N ALA A 122 21.20 29.30 3.06
CA ALA A 122 19.98 28.80 2.44
C ALA A 122 20.34 27.90 1.24
N PRO A 123 19.73 26.72 1.07
CA PRO A 123 19.69 26.11 -0.25
C PRO A 123 18.66 26.89 -1.09
N THR A 124 19.18 27.75 -1.98
CA THR A 124 18.44 28.28 -3.11
C THR A 124 17.84 27.13 -3.93
N PRO A 125 16.59 27.26 -4.44
CA PRO A 125 16.00 26.27 -5.34
C PRO A 125 16.83 26.17 -6.63
N GLN A 126 17.44 25.01 -6.88
CA GLN A 126 18.06 24.74 -8.17
C GLN A 126 16.94 24.38 -9.18
N PRO A 127 16.93 24.97 -10.38
CA PRO A 127 15.98 24.60 -11.44
C PRO A 127 16.10 23.11 -11.79
N PRO A 128 14.99 22.38 -12.03
CA PRO A 128 15.09 21.02 -12.56
C PRO A 128 15.61 21.09 -14.00
N ALA A 129 16.87 20.71 -14.20
CA ALA A 129 17.33 20.31 -15.52
C ALA A 129 16.86 18.87 -15.77
N PRO A 130 16.29 18.57 -16.95
CA PRO A 130 15.71 17.28 -17.24
C PRO A 130 16.84 16.27 -17.52
N SER A 131 16.86 15.17 -16.77
CA SER A 131 17.58 13.98 -17.21
C SER A 131 16.68 12.76 -17.01
N SER A 132 16.03 12.44 -18.11
CA SER A 132 15.40 11.17 -18.41
C SER A 132 16.44 10.05 -18.40
N ALA A 133 16.39 9.18 -17.39
CA ALA A 133 16.66 7.74 -17.52
C ALA A 133 16.18 7.03 -16.24
N PRO A 134 15.46 5.90 -16.35
CA PRO A 134 15.03 5.15 -15.18
C PRO A 134 16.25 4.43 -14.59
N VAL A 135 16.69 4.86 -13.41
CA VAL A 135 17.56 4.02 -12.58
C VAL A 135 16.70 2.89 -12.02
N GLN A 136 16.70 1.77 -12.75
CA GLN A 136 16.26 0.49 -12.25
C GLN A 136 17.24 0.10 -11.15
N SER A 137 16.92 0.44 -9.90
CA SER A 137 17.61 -0.14 -8.74
C SER A 137 17.28 -1.63 -8.73
N GLU A 138 18.16 -2.42 -9.33
CA GLU A 138 18.22 -3.86 -9.12
C GLU A 138 18.81 -4.06 -7.71
N ALA A 139 17.96 -3.95 -6.70
CA ALA A 139 18.23 -4.57 -5.42
C ALA A 139 18.35 -6.09 -5.66
N PRO A 140 19.26 -6.80 -4.98
CA PRO A 140 19.32 -8.25 -5.06
C PRO A 140 17.92 -8.79 -4.77
N ALA A 141 17.39 -9.61 -5.68
CA ALA A 141 16.13 -10.31 -5.49
C ALA A 141 16.29 -11.23 -4.27
N VAL A 142 15.96 -10.69 -3.09
CA VAL A 142 15.56 -11.51 -1.96
C VAL A 142 14.36 -12.26 -2.48
N GLN A 143 14.47 -13.58 -2.59
CA GLN A 143 13.34 -14.43 -2.92
C GLN A 143 12.29 -14.19 -1.85
N ASN A 144 11.32 -13.31 -2.13
CA ASN A 144 10.14 -13.22 -1.30
C ASN A 144 9.52 -14.62 -1.32
N PRO A 145 9.22 -15.22 -0.16
CA PRO A 145 8.41 -16.42 -0.10
C PRO A 145 7.16 -16.19 -0.97
N PRO A 146 6.65 -17.20 -1.68
CA PRO A 146 5.40 -17.06 -2.41
C PRO A 146 4.37 -16.44 -1.47
N ALA A 147 3.87 -15.25 -1.84
CA ALA A 147 2.86 -14.56 -1.06
C ALA A 147 1.71 -15.55 -0.83
N PRO A 148 1.26 -15.74 0.42
CA PRO A 148 0.11 -16.59 0.68
C PRO A 148 -1.05 -16.12 -0.20
N PRO A 149 -1.86 -17.04 -0.76
CA PRO A 149 -2.95 -16.68 -1.65
C PRO A 149 -3.82 -15.64 -0.94
N ALA A 150 -3.89 -14.43 -1.50
CA ALA A 150 -4.74 -13.38 -0.97
C ALA A 150 -6.18 -13.94 -0.93
N PRO A 151 -6.85 -13.95 0.23
CA PRO A 151 -8.20 -14.45 0.31
C PRO A 151 -9.07 -13.64 -0.65
N ALA A 152 -9.70 -14.33 -1.60
CA ALA A 152 -10.66 -13.70 -2.49
C ALA A 152 -11.79 -13.13 -1.63
N LEU A 153 -12.02 -11.81 -1.73
CA LEU A 153 -13.10 -11.11 -1.04
C LEU A 153 -14.44 -11.69 -1.48
N LYS A 154 -14.94 -12.64 -0.70
CA LYS A 154 -16.30 -13.17 -0.85
C LYS A 154 -17.26 -12.15 -0.20
N GLY A 155 -18.54 -12.17 -0.58
CA GLY A 155 -19.52 -11.10 -0.29
C GLY A 155 -19.69 -10.68 1.19
N PRO A 156 -20.58 -9.71 1.47
CA PRO A 156 -20.69 -9.05 2.79
C PRO A 156 -21.00 -10.00 3.96
N ASP A 157 -21.60 -11.16 3.69
CA ASP A 157 -21.93 -12.17 4.72
C ASP A 157 -20.72 -13.03 5.15
N THR A 158 -19.58 -12.87 4.48
CA THR A 158 -18.36 -13.59 4.82
C THR A 158 -17.58 -12.94 5.96
N PHE A 159 -16.64 -13.68 6.52
CA PHE A 159 -15.72 -13.15 7.53
C PHE A 159 -14.98 -11.91 7.01
N GLU A 160 -14.48 -11.98 5.77
CA GLU A 160 -13.80 -10.88 5.09
C GLU A 160 -14.71 -9.67 4.91
N GLY A 161 -15.98 -9.89 4.56
CA GLY A 161 -16.98 -8.83 4.47
C GLY A 161 -17.20 -8.10 5.80
N ARG A 162 -17.36 -8.85 6.90
CA ARG A 162 -17.49 -8.29 8.26
C ARG A 162 -16.23 -7.53 8.69
N LEU A 163 -15.06 -8.05 8.36
CA LEU A 163 -13.77 -7.43 8.62
C LEU A 163 -13.64 -6.09 7.88
N LEU A 164 -13.94 -6.07 6.58
CA LEU A 164 -13.95 -4.83 5.80
C LEU A 164 -14.96 -3.84 6.37
N ALA A 165 -16.17 -4.27 6.74
CA ALA A 165 -17.17 -3.38 7.31
C ALA A 165 -16.67 -2.72 8.61
N GLN A 166 -16.00 -3.48 9.48
CA GLN A 166 -15.38 -2.96 10.69
C GLN A 166 -14.28 -1.95 10.37
N LEU A 167 -13.38 -2.26 9.42
CA LEU A 167 -12.34 -1.32 8.98
C LEU A 167 -12.94 -0.04 8.41
N TYR A 168 -13.92 -0.15 7.51
CA TYR A 168 -14.57 1.01 6.89
C TYR A 168 -15.35 1.86 7.90
N LYS A 169 -15.91 1.26 8.95
CA LYS A 169 -16.56 1.98 10.06
C LYS A 169 -15.61 2.93 10.77
N TYR A 170 -14.34 2.56 10.91
CA TYR A 170 -13.32 3.40 11.53
C TYR A 170 -12.47 4.18 10.51
N LYS A 171 -12.77 4.08 9.20
CA LYS A 171 -12.03 4.80 8.16
C LYS A 171 -12.20 6.31 8.36
N ARG A 172 -11.07 7.02 8.43
CA ARG A 172 -11.03 8.49 8.45
C ARG A 172 -10.23 8.97 7.27
N TYR A 173 -10.61 10.13 6.75
CA TYR A 173 -9.85 10.79 5.71
C TYR A 173 -8.91 11.81 6.35
N PRO A 174 -7.58 11.72 6.14
CA PRO A 174 -6.64 12.67 6.72
C PRO A 174 -6.88 14.08 6.19
N ALA A 175 -6.85 15.09 7.06
CA ALA A 175 -7.04 16.47 6.65
C ALA A 175 -6.00 16.90 5.60
N ALA A 176 -4.74 16.47 5.76
CA ALA A 176 -3.67 16.71 4.79
C ALA A 176 -4.00 16.16 3.40
N ALA A 177 -4.49 14.92 3.32
CA ALA A 177 -4.90 14.31 2.06
C ALA A 177 -6.14 14.99 1.45
N ARG A 178 -7.09 15.41 2.29
CA ARG A 178 -8.31 16.12 1.86
C ARG A 178 -7.99 17.48 1.26
N THR A 179 -7.11 18.28 1.90
CA THR A 179 -6.70 19.59 1.37
C THR A 179 -5.96 19.49 0.02
N ARG A 180 -5.23 18.39 -0.18
CA ARG A 180 -4.47 18.11 -1.41
C ARG A 180 -5.28 17.31 -2.45
N HIS A 181 -6.55 17.03 -2.18
CA HIS A 181 -7.42 16.21 -3.02
C HIS A 181 -6.81 14.84 -3.42
N GLN A 182 -5.98 14.25 -2.54
CA GLN A 182 -5.27 13.01 -2.83
C GLN A 182 -6.20 11.82 -2.64
N THR A 183 -6.45 11.03 -3.67
CA THR A 183 -7.23 9.78 -3.64
C THR A 183 -6.37 8.57 -4.00
N GLY A 184 -6.86 7.36 -3.74
CA GLY A 184 -6.15 6.13 -4.14
C GLY A 184 -6.58 4.91 -3.35
N THR A 185 -6.03 3.75 -3.71
CA THR A 185 -6.30 2.47 -3.05
C THR A 185 -5.00 1.87 -2.52
N ALA A 186 -4.87 1.76 -1.20
CA ALA A 186 -3.74 1.09 -0.55
C ALA A 186 -4.04 -0.41 -0.39
N MET A 187 -3.08 -1.29 -0.67
CA MET A 187 -3.18 -2.70 -0.29
C MET A 187 -2.55 -2.88 1.08
N LEU A 188 -3.39 -3.11 2.08
CA LEU A 188 -2.97 -3.36 3.45
C LEU A 188 -2.81 -4.87 3.68
N ARG A 189 -1.61 -5.29 4.05
CA ARG A 189 -1.31 -6.66 4.48
C ARG A 189 -1.16 -6.69 5.99
N PHE A 190 -1.94 -7.52 6.66
CA PHE A 190 -1.84 -7.66 8.11
C PHE A 190 -2.10 -9.09 8.56
N THR A 191 -1.49 -9.45 9.69
CA THR A 191 -1.68 -10.74 10.35
C THR A 191 -2.44 -10.52 11.65
N MET A 192 -3.46 -11.31 11.91
CA MET A 192 -4.24 -11.28 13.16
C MET A 192 -4.31 -12.64 13.84
N ASP A 193 -4.59 -12.65 15.14
CA ASP A 193 -4.89 -13.87 15.89
C ASP A 193 -6.38 -14.27 15.78
N ARG A 194 -6.74 -15.43 16.36
CA ARG A 194 -8.15 -15.90 16.36
C ARG A 194 -9.10 -14.97 17.11
N SER A 195 -8.64 -14.21 18.11
CA SER A 195 -9.43 -13.24 18.85
C SER A 195 -9.67 -11.92 18.12
N GLY A 196 -8.99 -11.68 16.99
CA GLY A 196 -9.11 -10.45 16.20
C GLY A 196 -8.12 -9.35 16.60
N HIS A 197 -7.04 -9.68 17.33
CA HIS A 197 -5.94 -8.75 17.58
C HIS A 197 -4.93 -8.80 16.45
N VAL A 198 -4.41 -7.63 16.06
CA VAL A 198 -3.46 -7.51 14.96
C VAL A 198 -2.06 -7.75 15.50
N LEU A 199 -1.39 -8.77 14.96
CA LEU A 199 -0.01 -9.11 15.31
C LEU A 199 1.00 -8.31 14.49
N SER A 200 0.70 -8.08 13.21
CA SER A 200 1.54 -7.31 12.30
C SER A 200 0.69 -6.58 11.25
N ALA A 201 1.12 -5.41 10.82
CA ALA A 201 0.48 -4.66 9.74
C ALA A 201 1.52 -3.95 8.88
N SER A 202 1.36 -4.04 7.56
CA SER A 202 2.29 -3.52 6.56
C SER A 202 1.56 -3.14 5.28
N LEU A 203 2.14 -2.24 4.50
CA LEU A 203 1.60 -1.89 3.18
C LEU A 203 2.25 -2.78 2.13
N GLU A 204 1.43 -3.57 1.45
CA GLU A 204 1.87 -4.35 0.28
C GLU A 204 1.94 -3.47 -0.97
N ARG A 205 1.03 -2.50 -1.08
CA ARG A 205 1.04 -1.50 -2.14
C ARG A 205 0.60 -0.15 -1.58
N SER A 206 1.40 0.87 -1.85
CA SER A 206 1.06 2.27 -1.55
C SER A 206 -0.13 2.73 -2.39
N SER A 207 -0.96 3.59 -1.82
CA SER A 207 -2.03 4.31 -2.52
C SER A 207 -1.51 5.40 -3.48
N GLY A 208 -0.22 5.74 -3.41
CA GLY A 208 0.39 6.87 -4.12
C GLY A 208 0.45 8.18 -3.30
N ALA A 209 -0.08 8.19 -2.08
CA ALA A 209 0.00 9.34 -1.17
C ALA A 209 0.38 8.91 0.25
N SER A 210 1.49 9.45 0.78
CA SER A 210 2.00 9.10 2.11
C SER A 210 0.99 9.33 3.23
N ALA A 211 0.19 10.40 3.15
CA ALA A 211 -0.84 10.69 4.14
C ALA A 211 -1.95 9.60 4.19
N LEU A 212 -2.31 9.02 3.04
CA LEU A 212 -3.29 7.94 2.97
C LEU A 212 -2.69 6.61 3.45
N ASP A 213 -1.43 6.37 3.12
CA ASP A 213 -0.68 5.19 3.54
C ASP A 213 -0.51 5.13 5.08
N GLU A 214 -0.10 6.25 5.69
CA GLU A 214 0.01 6.39 7.15
C GLU A 214 -1.35 6.19 7.83
N GLU A 215 -2.42 6.76 7.27
CA GLU A 215 -3.77 6.56 7.80
C GLU A 215 -4.24 5.12 7.64
N THR A 216 -3.83 4.42 6.58
CA THR A 216 -4.14 2.99 6.39
C THR A 216 -3.53 2.14 7.51
N LEU A 217 -2.28 2.41 7.88
CA LEU A 217 -1.62 1.73 9.00
C LEU A 217 -2.21 2.13 10.36
N ALA A 218 -2.62 3.38 10.52
CA ALA A 218 -3.31 3.84 11.73
C ALA A 218 -4.73 3.27 11.84
N LEU A 219 -5.41 3.07 10.71
CA LEU A 219 -6.77 2.56 10.61
C LEU A 219 -6.88 1.15 11.20
N VAL A 220 -5.99 0.25 10.80
CA VAL A 220 -6.03 -1.15 11.26
C VAL A 220 -5.82 -1.25 12.76
N ARG A 221 -4.90 -0.46 13.32
CA ARG A 221 -4.66 -0.38 14.77
C ARG A 221 -5.86 0.21 15.52
N ARG A 222 -6.55 1.19 14.91
CA ARG A 222 -7.73 1.83 15.50
C ARG A 222 -8.99 0.98 15.42
N ALA A 223 -9.08 0.11 14.42
CA ALA A 223 -10.21 -0.78 14.21
C ALA A 223 -10.17 -2.02 15.13
N GLU A 224 -9.09 -2.22 15.90
CA GLU A 224 -8.99 -3.28 16.88
C GLU A 224 -10.05 -3.13 18.01
N PRO A 225 -10.65 -4.23 18.46
CA PRO A 225 -10.50 -5.60 17.94
C PRO A 225 -11.29 -5.80 16.63
N LEU A 226 -10.68 -6.56 15.72
CA LEU A 226 -11.31 -7.02 14.48
C LEU A 226 -12.26 -8.20 14.75
N PRO A 227 -13.15 -8.56 13.83
CA PRO A 227 -13.97 -9.76 13.97
C PRO A 227 -13.10 -11.00 14.21
N ALA A 228 -13.53 -11.86 15.13
CA ALA A 228 -12.84 -13.11 15.44
C ALA A 228 -12.87 -14.08 14.25
N MET A 229 -11.78 -14.83 14.07
CA MET A 229 -11.68 -15.85 13.02
C MET A 229 -12.70 -16.97 13.27
N PRO A 230 -13.43 -17.45 12.24
CA PRO A 230 -14.31 -18.61 12.37
C PRO A 230 -13.51 -19.88 12.71
N ASP A 231 -14.06 -20.75 13.56
CA ASP A 231 -13.41 -22.02 13.96
C ASP A 231 -13.11 -22.96 12.78
N GLU A 232 -13.82 -22.78 11.67
CA GLU A 232 -13.66 -23.51 10.42
C GLU A 232 -12.30 -23.24 9.74
N MET A 233 -11.61 -22.14 10.07
CA MET A 233 -10.28 -21.83 9.54
C MET A 233 -9.16 -22.49 10.36
N PRO A 234 -8.31 -23.31 9.73
CA PRO A 234 -7.14 -23.88 10.38
C PRO A 234 -6.06 -22.81 10.59
N GLY A 235 -5.38 -22.87 11.74
CA GLY A 235 -4.27 -21.97 12.06
C GLY A 235 -4.56 -21.03 13.24
N ALA A 236 -3.51 -20.67 13.98
CA ALA A 236 -3.59 -19.75 15.11
C ALA A 236 -3.65 -18.28 14.66
N THR A 237 -3.21 -18.00 13.43
CA THR A 237 -3.09 -16.66 12.86
C THR A 237 -3.63 -16.62 11.43
N LEU A 238 -4.25 -15.52 11.04
CA LEU A 238 -4.69 -15.25 9.67
C LEU A 238 -3.87 -14.12 9.08
N GLU A 239 -3.31 -14.31 7.90
CA GLU A 239 -2.75 -13.22 7.11
C GLU A 239 -3.74 -12.87 5.99
N LEU A 240 -4.09 -11.58 5.88
CA LEU A 240 -4.94 -11.08 4.79
C LEU A 240 -4.33 -9.86 4.13
N VAL A 241 -4.67 -9.69 2.86
CA VAL A 241 -4.40 -8.49 2.08
C VAL A 241 -5.74 -7.88 1.71
N VAL A 242 -6.01 -6.68 2.20
CA VAL A 242 -7.28 -5.98 1.99
C VAL A 242 -7.07 -4.66 1.23
N PRO A 243 -7.92 -4.37 0.23
CA PRO A 243 -7.90 -3.08 -0.45
C PRO A 243 -8.61 -2.02 0.41
N VAL A 244 -7.90 -0.94 0.71
CA VAL A 244 -8.47 0.23 1.41
C VAL A 244 -8.57 1.38 0.42
N GLU A 245 -9.80 1.68 0.01
CA GLU A 245 -10.09 2.75 -0.94
C GLU A 245 -10.34 4.09 -0.23
N PHE A 246 -9.66 5.14 -0.69
CA PHE A 246 -9.87 6.53 -0.31
C PHE A 246 -10.35 7.33 -1.50
N SER A 247 -11.61 7.73 -1.45
CA SER A 247 -12.25 8.61 -2.42
C SER A 247 -12.81 9.85 -1.73
N LEU A 248 -12.79 10.98 -2.45
CA LEU A 248 -13.46 12.22 -2.07
C LEU A 248 -14.79 12.25 -2.82
N ASN A 249 -15.87 12.44 -2.07
CA ASN A 249 -17.24 12.43 -2.59
C ASN A 249 -17.91 13.78 -2.35
#